data_AF-A0A7W1GHJ4-F1
#
_entry.id   AF-A0A7W1GHJ4-F1
#
_cell.length_a   1.000
_cell.length_b   1.000
_cell.length_c   1.000
_cell.angle_alpha   90.00
_cell.angle_beta   90.00
_cell.angle_gamma   90.00
#
_symmetry.space_group_name_H-M   'P 1'
#
loop_
_entity.id
_entity.type
_entity.pdbx_description
1 polymer ?
#
loop_
_entity_poly.entity_id
_entity_poly.type
_entity_poly.pdbx_seq_one_letter_code
_entity_poly.pdbx_strand_id
1 'polypeptide(L)'
;MSPRAHTAILSKDSPRYADWLKVFDSGIVEIISPIPSKGLLPGLGEREIYLVDLKTLSPDQLKRLHQHLAEKFGGMAEEAAEALEREGLPILAEDVGVAVDMRYFT
;
A
#
# COMPACT_ATOMS: atom_id res chain seq x y z
N MET A 1 -9.33 -9.58 16.91
CA MET A 1 -8.80 -9.47 15.54
C MET A 1 -9.97 -9.64 14.59
N SER A 2 -10.36 -8.60 13.86
CA SER A 2 -11.28 -8.80 12.73
C SER A 2 -10.58 -9.68 11.70
N PRO A 3 -11.27 -10.70 11.15
CA PRO A 3 -10.66 -11.55 10.16
C PRO A 3 -10.40 -10.71 8.90
N ARG A 4 -9.26 -10.94 8.26
CA ARG A 4 -8.70 -10.18 7.13
C ARG A 4 -9.51 -10.41 5.86
N ALA A 5 -10.14 -9.37 5.33
CA ALA A 5 -11.18 -9.52 4.31
C ALA A 5 -10.70 -9.26 2.87
N HIS A 6 -9.61 -8.49 2.67
CA HIS A 6 -9.23 -8.01 1.33
C HIS A 6 -7.72 -7.84 1.18
N THR A 7 -7.16 -8.39 0.10
CA THR A 7 -5.73 -8.29 -0.23
C THR A 7 -5.52 -7.70 -1.63
N ALA A 8 -4.46 -6.92 -1.79
CA ALA A 8 -3.92 -6.53 -3.08
C ALA A 8 -2.74 -7.43 -3.44
N ILE A 9 -2.82 -8.02 -4.63
CA ILE A 9 -1.77 -8.80 -5.28
C ILE A 9 -1.05 -7.87 -6.24
N LEU A 10 0.22 -7.60 -5.95
CA LEU A 10 1.04 -6.65 -6.69
C LEU A 10 1.40 -7.21 -8.08
N SER A 11 1.11 -6.44 -9.12
CA SER A 11 1.42 -6.83 -10.50
C SER A 11 2.92 -6.82 -10.74
N LYS A 12 3.45 -7.93 -11.29
CA LYS A 12 4.86 -8.06 -11.68
C LYS A 12 5.25 -7.13 -12.83
N ASP A 13 4.28 -6.71 -13.62
CA ASP A 13 4.47 -5.82 -14.77
C ASP A 13 4.47 -4.35 -14.36
N SER A 14 4.09 -4.06 -13.10
CA SER A 14 4.17 -2.69 -12.58
C SER A 14 5.63 -2.23 -12.51
N PRO A 15 5.94 -0.99 -12.95
CA PRO A 15 7.28 -0.43 -12.80
C PRO A 15 7.70 -0.25 -11.33
N ARG A 16 6.75 -0.38 -10.39
CA ARG A 16 6.97 -0.25 -8.94
C ARG A 16 7.11 -1.59 -8.22
N TYR A 17 6.98 -2.71 -8.94
CA TYR A 17 7.00 -4.04 -8.32
C TYR A 17 8.26 -4.33 -7.51
N ALA A 18 9.43 -3.94 -8.04
CA ALA A 18 10.71 -4.12 -7.34
C ALA A 18 10.79 -3.31 -6.04
N ASP A 19 10.28 -2.07 -6.04
CA ASP A 19 10.20 -1.22 -4.85
C ASP A 19 9.30 -1.87 -3.79
N TRP A 20 8.15 -2.39 -4.20
CA TRP A 20 7.24 -3.05 -3.29
C TRP A 20 7.81 -4.33 -2.70
N LEU A 21 8.49 -5.15 -3.49
CA LEU A 21 9.17 -6.34 -2.96
C LEU A 21 10.26 -5.96 -1.94
N LYS A 22 11.04 -4.90 -2.20
CA LYS A 22 12.03 -4.38 -1.25
C LYS A 22 11.38 -3.99 0.09
N VAL A 23 10.21 -3.36 0.04
CA VAL A 23 9.51 -2.89 1.24
C VAL A 23 8.78 -4.04 1.96
N PHE A 24 7.88 -4.72 1.27
CA PHE A 24 6.95 -5.68 1.87
C PHE A 24 7.52 -7.08 1.99
N ASP A 25 8.61 -7.42 1.30
CA ASP A 25 9.14 -8.79 1.22
C ASP A 25 8.08 -9.80 0.74
N SER A 26 7.10 -9.31 -0.03
CA SER A 26 5.94 -10.04 -0.48
C SER A 26 5.31 -9.34 -1.68
N GLY A 27 4.76 -10.13 -2.60
CA GLY A 27 3.92 -9.63 -3.71
C GLY A 27 2.47 -9.41 -3.31
N ILE A 28 2.13 -9.50 -2.02
CA ILE A 28 0.77 -9.43 -1.48
C ILE A 28 0.78 -8.53 -0.25
N VAL A 29 -0.18 -7.61 -0.19
CA VAL A 29 -0.42 -6.73 0.97
C VAL A 29 -1.90 -6.68 1.32
N GLU A 30 -2.21 -6.48 2.59
CA GLU A 30 -3.59 -6.25 3.05
C GLU A 30 -4.01 -4.81 2.73
N ILE A 31 -5.27 -4.63 2.34
CA ILE A 31 -5.84 -3.33 2.01
C ILE A 31 -7.08 -3.04 2.86
N ILE A 32 -7.33 -1.76 3.11
CA ILE A 32 -8.43 -1.31 3.99
C ILE A 32 -9.80 -1.62 3.37
N SER A 33 -9.93 -1.54 2.05
CA SER A 33 -11.18 -1.72 1.30
C SER A 33 -10.91 -2.43 -0.03
N PRO A 34 -11.80 -3.34 -0.50
CA PRO A 34 -11.68 -3.96 -1.82
C PRO A 34 -12.21 -3.06 -2.94
N ILE A 35 -12.89 -1.97 -2.59
CA ILE A 35 -13.38 -0.96 -3.51
C ILE A 35 -12.34 0.16 -3.54
N PRO A 36 -11.78 0.50 -4.71
CA PRO A 36 -10.80 1.57 -4.82
C PRO A 36 -11.47 2.91 -4.55
N SER A 37 -10.72 3.84 -3.97
CA SER A 37 -11.12 5.24 -3.81
C SER A 37 -10.42 6.12 -4.83
N LYS A 38 -10.97 7.31 -5.08
CA LYS A 38 -10.29 8.34 -5.86
C LYS A 38 -9.30 9.08 -4.96
N GLY A 39 -8.04 9.14 -5.38
CA GLY A 39 -6.97 9.88 -4.72
C GLY A 39 -6.31 10.88 -5.67
N LEU A 40 -6.02 12.09 -5.18
CA LEU A 40 -5.23 13.07 -5.91
C LEU A 40 -3.75 12.81 -5.64
N LEU A 41 -3.02 12.35 -6.65
CA LEU A 41 -1.60 11.99 -6.53
C LEU A 41 -0.71 13.08 -7.15
N PRO A 42 0.32 13.57 -6.43
CA PRO A 42 1.27 14.53 -6.96
C PRO A 42 1.90 14.04 -8.28
N GLY A 43 1.84 14.88 -9.33
CA GLY A 43 2.39 14.57 -10.65
C GLY A 43 1.57 13.59 -11.52
N LEU A 44 0.56 12.93 -10.96
CA LEU A 44 -0.32 11.99 -11.70
C LEU A 44 -1.76 12.48 -11.81
N GLY A 45 -2.21 13.38 -10.92
CA GLY A 45 -3.59 13.85 -10.86
C GLY A 45 -4.50 12.85 -10.15
N GLU A 46 -5.81 12.93 -10.41
CA GLU A 46 -6.78 12.01 -9.82
C GLU A 46 -6.61 10.59 -10.41
N ARG A 47 -6.51 9.59 -9.54
CA ARG A 47 -6.44 8.17 -9.89
C ARG A 47 -7.24 7.31 -8.91
N GLU A 48 -7.60 6.11 -9.35
CA GLU A 48 -8.13 5.08 -8.47
C GLU A 48 -6.99 4.43 -7.69
N ILE A 49 -7.15 4.36 -6.38
CA ILE A 49 -6.16 3.84 -5.44
C ILE A 49 -6.80 2.88 -4.43
N TYR A 50 -5.98 1.95 -3.97
CA TYR A 50 -6.21 1.19 -2.74
C TYR A 50 -5.30 1.73 -1.64
N LEU A 51 -5.78 1.70 -0.40
CA LEU A 51 -4.97 2.03 0.76
C LEU A 51 -4.50 0.74 1.43
N VAL A 52 -3.19 0.62 1.62
CA VAL A 52 -2.59 -0.47 2.39
C VAL A 52 -3.02 -0.35 3.85
N ASP A 53 -3.39 -1.47 4.47
CA ASP A 53 -3.62 -1.51 5.90
C ASP A 53 -2.27 -1.57 6.65
N LEU A 54 -1.75 -0.39 6.98
CA LEU A 54 -0.47 -0.24 7.68
C LEU A 54 -0.40 -0.98 9.02
N LYS A 55 -1.55 -1.26 9.66
CA LYS A 55 -1.61 -1.99 10.94
C LYS A 55 -1.25 -3.47 10.78
N THR A 56 -1.24 -3.98 9.55
CA THR A 56 -0.88 -5.36 9.23
C THR A 56 0.61 -5.54 8.94
N LEU A 57 1.34 -4.44 8.73
CA LEU A 57 2.76 -4.46 8.47
C LEU A 57 3.54 -4.79 9.74
N SER A 58 4.57 -5.62 9.60
CA SER A 58 5.52 -5.88 10.67
C SER A 58 6.37 -4.63 10.95
N PRO A 59 6.99 -4.52 12.15
CA PRO A 59 7.91 -3.42 12.45
C PRO A 59 9.04 -3.27 11.43
N ASP A 60 9.55 -4.38 10.89
CA ASP A 60 10.61 -4.37 9.87
C ASP A 60 10.10 -3.88 8.51
N GLN A 61 8.88 -4.25 8.12
CA GLN A 61 8.24 -3.74 6.90
C GLN A 61 7.98 -2.24 7.00
N LEU A 62 7.47 -1.76 8.13
CA LEU A 62 7.26 -0.34 8.40
C LEU A 62 8.58 0.43 8.35
N LYS A 63 9.64 -0.10 8.98
CA LYS A 63 10.97 0.52 8.92
C LYS A 63 11.48 0.65 7.48
N ARG A 64 11.37 -0.42 6.67
CA ARG A 64 11.78 -0.40 5.26
C ARG A 64 10.93 0.57 4.43
N LEU A 65 9.64 0.66 4.72
CA LEU A 65 8.73 1.61 4.07
C LEU A 65 9.16 3.05 4.36
N HIS A 66 9.40 3.40 5.63
CA HIS A 66 9.83 4.75 6.02
C HIS A 66 11.16 5.11 5.34
N GLN A 67 12.13 4.19 5.35
CA GLN A 67 13.42 4.38 4.66
C GLN A 67 13.24 4.56 3.15
N HIS A 68 12.43 3.74 2.50
CA HIS A 68 12.17 3.84 1.08
C HIS A 68 11.53 5.18 0.69
N LEU A 69 10.55 5.66 1.48
CA LEU A 69 9.90 6.95 1.23
C LEU A 69 10.85 8.13 1.45
N ALA A 70 11.64 8.09 2.53
CA ALA A 70 12.68 9.09 2.80
C ALA A 70 13.69 9.17 1.65
N GLU A 71 14.20 8.02 1.18
CA GLU A 71 15.11 7.93 0.02
C GLU A 71 14.46 8.47 -1.26
N LYS A 72 13.20 8.12 -1.52
CA LYS A 72 12.51 8.41 -2.79
C LYS A 72 12.09 9.87 -2.92
N PHE A 73 11.72 10.51 -1.81
CA PHE A 73 11.22 11.88 -1.80
C PHE A 73 12.20 12.89 -1.19
N GLY A 74 13.36 12.43 -0.71
CA GLY A 74 14.44 13.29 -0.20
C GLY A 74 14.15 13.94 1.16
N GLY A 75 13.34 13.28 1.99
CA GLY A 75 12.93 13.75 3.33
C GLY A 75 13.52 12.91 4.48
N MET A 76 13.14 13.23 5.71
CA MET A 76 13.50 12.42 6.89
C MET A 76 12.52 11.25 7.08
N ALA A 77 12.97 10.16 7.71
CA ALA A 77 12.13 8.98 7.94
C ALA A 77 10.95 9.29 8.88
N GLU A 78 11.16 10.23 9.82
CA GLU A 78 10.13 10.73 10.73
C GLU A 78 9.00 11.46 9.97
N GLU A 79 9.34 12.31 9.00
CA GLU A 79 8.35 13.01 8.17
C GLU A 79 7.53 12.02 7.32
N ALA A 80 8.19 10.98 6.80
CA ALA A 80 7.52 9.91 6.07
C ALA A 80 6.54 9.13 6.98
N ALA A 81 6.91 8.87 8.24
CA ALA A 81 6.05 8.22 9.20
C ALA A 81 4.80 9.06 9.51
N GLU A 82 4.96 10.36 9.78
CA GLU A 82 3.85 11.27 10.04
C GLU A 82 2.90 11.38 8.83
N ALA A 83 3.46 11.44 7.61
CA ALA A 83 2.66 11.46 6.39
C ALA A 83 1.86 10.17 6.20
N LEU A 84 2.47 9.01 6.45
CA LEU A 84 1.79 7.71 6.37
C LEU A 84 0.67 7.56 7.38
N GLU A 85 0.85 8.05 8.61
CA GLU A 85 -0.20 8.01 9.63
C GLU A 85 -1.40 8.88 9.25
N ARG A 86 -1.14 10.04 8.62
CA ARG A 86 -2.19 10.99 8.22
C ARG A 86 -2.91 10.58 6.93
N GLU A 87 -2.16 10.14 5.93
CA GLU A 87 -2.64 10.00 4.55
C GLU A 87 -2.76 8.53 4.10
N GLY A 88 -2.13 7.61 4.83
CA GLY A 88 -2.03 6.21 4.43
C GLY A 88 -1.00 5.99 3.32
N LEU A 89 -0.91 4.74 2.85
CA LEU A 89 -0.07 4.37 1.72
C LEU A 89 -0.93 3.99 0.51
N PRO A 90 -1.02 4.85 -0.51
CA PRO A 90 -1.76 4.55 -1.72
C PRO A 90 -0.99 3.60 -2.65
N ILE A 91 -1.70 2.64 -3.22
CA ILE A 91 -1.26 1.83 -4.36
C ILE A 91 -2.26 2.05 -5.49
N LEU A 92 -1.76 2.28 -6.72
CA LEU A 92 -2.63 2.49 -7.87
C LEU A 92 -3.43 1.21 -8.18
N ALA A 93 -4.72 1.38 -8.50
CA ALA A 93 -5.58 0.25 -8.83
C ALA A 93 -5.10 -0.52 -10.08
N GLU A 94 -4.50 0.18 -11.05
CA GLU A 94 -3.96 -0.44 -12.27
C GLU A 94 -2.72 -1.32 -12.03
N ASP A 95 -2.07 -1.17 -10.88
CA ASP A 95 -0.86 -1.91 -10.54
C ASP A 95 -1.14 -3.19 -9.73
N VAL A 96 -2.39 -3.50 -9.41
CA VAL A 96 -2.74 -4.61 -8.51
C VAL A 96 -3.97 -5.38 -8.98
N GLY A 97 -4.01 -6.68 -8.65
CA GLY A 97 -5.26 -7.43 -8.58
C GLY A 97 -5.78 -7.44 -7.15
N VAL A 98 -7.10 -7.40 -6.96
CA VAL A 98 -7.71 -7.50 -5.62
C VAL A 98 -8.37 -8.87 -5.43
N ALA A 99 -8.05 -9.51 -4.30
CA ALA A 99 -8.70 -10.73 -3.87
C ALA A 99 -9.49 -10.49 -2.58
N VAL A 100 -10.73 -10.96 -2.57
CA VAL A 100 -11.67 -10.85 -1.45
C VAL A 100 -12.07 -12.25 -0.99
N ASP A 101 -12.09 -12.47 0.32
CA ASP A 101 -12.63 -13.70 0.87
C ASP A 101 -14.16 -13.66 0.80
N MET A 102 -14.76 -14.54 0.00
CA MET A 102 -16.20 -14.57 -0.24
C MET A 102 -17.02 -15.02 0.98
N ARG A 103 -16.38 -15.63 2.00
CA ARG A 103 -17.05 -16.12 3.21
C ARG A 103 -17.64 -15.00 4.09
N TYR A 104 -17.36 -13.75 3.75
CA TYR A 104 -17.89 -12.57 4.44
C TYR A 104 -19.27 -12.13 3.95
N PHE A 105 -19.74 -12.68 2.83
CA PHE A 105 -21.02 -12.28 2.21
C PHE A 105 -22.15 -13.32 2.37
N THR A 106 -21.89 -14.42 3.09
CA THR A 106 -22.85 -15.50 3.41
C THR A 106 -23.05 -15.63 4.90
#